data_AF-A0A427HEZ0-F1
#
_entry.id   AF-A0A427HEZ0-F1
#
_cell.length_a   1.000
_cell.length_b   1.000
_cell.length_c   1.000
_cell.angle_alpha   90.00
_cell.angle_beta   90.00
_cell.angle_gamma   90.00
#
_symmetry.space_group_name_H-M   'P 1'
#
loop_
_entity.id
_entity.type
_entity.pdbx_description
1 polymer ?
#
loop_
_entity_poly.entity_id
_entity_poly.type
_entity_poly.pdbx_seq_one_letter_code
_entity_poly.pdbx_strand_id
1 'polypeptide(L)'
;MKHPHALNPSKARAAAHRAMALAALRSTSSLAVRLNRYNHHRAIQRSLEAQANACDWLESLEGDAWADACEEIATALKAKEVSHG
;
A
#
# COMPACT_ATOMS: atom_id res chain seq x y z
N MET A 1 -18.83 1.66 25.87
CA MET A 1 -17.57 0.90 25.76
C MET A 1 -17.08 1.07 24.33
N LYS A 2 -15.92 1.70 24.12
CA LYS A 2 -15.35 1.89 22.77
C LYS A 2 -14.85 0.53 22.30
N HIS A 3 -15.42 0.00 21.22
CA HIS A 3 -14.88 -1.19 20.58
C HIS A 3 -13.41 -0.91 20.25
N PRO A 4 -12.44 -1.75 20.66
CA PRO A 4 -11.08 -1.58 20.20
C PRO A 4 -11.15 -1.61 18.67
N HIS A 5 -10.73 -0.53 18.02
CA HIS A 5 -10.60 -0.47 16.56
C HIS A 5 -9.92 -1.77 16.14
N ALA A 6 -10.70 -2.68 15.55
CA ALA A 6 -10.24 -4.01 15.25
C ALA A 6 -8.97 -3.83 14.42
N LEU A 7 -7.85 -4.41 14.88
CA LEU A 7 -6.57 -4.35 14.18
C LEU A 7 -6.83 -4.56 12.70
N ASN A 8 -6.56 -3.54 11.87
CA ASN A 8 -6.91 -3.59 10.45
C ASN A 8 -6.34 -4.90 9.88
N PRO A 9 -7.18 -5.84 9.41
CA PRO A 9 -6.73 -7.15 9.02
C PRO A 9 -5.72 -7.10 7.87
N SER A 10 -5.68 -6.03 7.08
CA SER A 10 -4.62 -5.80 6.10
C SER A 10 -3.26 -5.54 6.77
N LYS A 11 -3.21 -4.67 7.78
CA LYS A 11 -1.99 -4.32 8.54
C LYS A 11 -1.43 -5.55 9.28
N ALA A 12 -2.30 -6.36 9.88
CA ALA A 12 -1.89 -7.62 10.53
C ALA A 12 -1.30 -8.62 9.52
N ARG A 13 -1.91 -8.77 8.35
CA ARG A 13 -1.39 -9.64 7.27
C ARG A 13 -0.06 -9.13 6.71
N ALA A 14 0.09 -7.81 6.53
CA ALA A 14 1.35 -7.22 6.09
C ALA A 14 2.50 -7.52 7.08
N ALA A 15 2.24 -7.39 8.39
CA ALA A 15 3.19 -7.73 9.44
C ALA A 15 3.56 -9.23 9.42
N ALA A 16 2.59 -10.12 9.21
CA ALA A 16 2.83 -11.56 9.09
C ALA A 16 3.73 -11.88 7.89
N HIS A 17 3.48 -11.28 6.72
CA HIS A 17 4.35 -11.44 5.54
C HIS A 17 5.75 -10.89 5.76
N ARG A 18 5.91 -9.79 6.52
CA ARG A 18 7.23 -9.29 6.92
C ARG A 18 7.98 -10.31 7.78
N ALA A 19 7.32 -10.92 8.75
CA ALA A 19 7.92 -11.96 9.59
C ALA A 19 8.30 -13.21 8.77
N MET A 20 7.42 -13.66 7.87
CA MET A 20 7.69 -14.79 6.97
C MET A 20 8.86 -14.51 6.02
N ALA A 21 8.99 -13.28 5.51
CA ALA A 21 10.14 -12.87 4.68
C ALA A 21 11.46 -12.99 5.45
N LEU A 22 11.50 -12.53 6.71
CA LEU A 22 12.69 -12.64 7.56
C LEU A 22 13.00 -14.10 7.92
N ALA A 23 11.98 -14.92 8.18
CA ALA A 23 12.15 -16.35 8.39
C ALA A 23 12.74 -17.06 7.15
N ALA A 24 12.35 -16.65 5.95
CA ALA A 24 12.89 -17.19 4.70
C ALA A 24 14.40 -16.92 4.54
N LEU A 25 14.91 -15.76 4.98
CA LEU A 25 16.34 -15.47 4.97
C LEU A 25 17.12 -16.36 5.96
N ARG A 26 16.49 -16.72 7.08
CA ARG A 26 17.07 -17.55 8.13
C ARG A 26 17.00 -19.04 7.86
N SER A 27 16.29 -19.49 6.83
CA SER A 27 16.20 -20.92 6.52
C SER A 27 17.54 -21.47 6.01
N THR A 28 17.66 -22.80 5.99
CA THR A 28 18.86 -23.51 5.53
C THR A 28 18.79 -23.95 4.05
N SER A 29 17.74 -23.55 3.32
CA SER A 29 17.61 -23.85 1.89
C SER A 29 18.63 -23.06 1.06
N SER A 30 18.81 -23.43 -0.21
CA SER A 30 19.71 -22.74 -1.14
C SER A 30 19.42 -21.23 -1.22
N LEU A 31 20.45 -20.44 -1.53
CA LEU A 31 20.35 -18.98 -1.60
C LEU A 31 19.24 -18.52 -2.55
N ALA A 32 19.16 -19.13 -3.73
CA ALA A 32 18.12 -18.82 -4.72
C ALA A 32 16.71 -19.03 -4.15
N VAL A 33 16.48 -20.14 -3.43
CA VAL A 33 15.18 -20.44 -2.82
C VAL A 33 14.84 -19.43 -1.71
N ARG A 34 15.83 -19.05 -0.88
CA ARG A 34 15.63 -18.05 0.19
C ARG A 34 15.25 -16.69 -0.36
N LEU A 35 15.98 -16.22 -1.37
CA LEU A 35 15.72 -14.94 -2.03
C LEU A 35 14.35 -14.94 -2.72
N ASN A 36 13.99 -16.01 -3.41
CA ASN A 36 12.68 -16.11 -4.06
C ASN A 36 11.53 -16.01 -3.04
N ARG A 37 11.60 -16.77 -1.93
CA ARG A 37 10.59 -16.73 -0.86
C ARG A 37 10.54 -15.37 -0.17
N TYR A 38 11.70 -14.77 0.11
CA TYR A 38 11.78 -13.42 0.65
C TYR A 38 11.08 -12.40 -0.26
N ASN A 39 11.41 -12.41 -1.55
CA ASN A 39 10.84 -11.50 -2.53
C ASN A 39 9.33 -11.69 -2.68
N HIS A 40 8.86 -12.94 -2.70
CA HIS A 40 7.43 -13.27 -2.74
C HIS A 40 6.68 -12.65 -1.56
N HIS A 41 7.15 -12.86 -0.32
CA HIS A 41 6.51 -12.29 0.86
C HIS A 41 6.62 -10.75 0.92
N ARG A 42 7.74 -10.16 0.47
CA ARG A 42 7.88 -8.70 0.38
C ARG A 42 6.95 -8.07 -0.64
N ALA A 43 6.70 -8.73 -1.77
CA ALA A 43 5.75 -8.24 -2.76
C ALA A 43 4.33 -8.16 -2.17
N ILE A 44 3.89 -9.20 -1.45
CA ILE A 44 2.58 -9.22 -0.79
C ILE A 44 2.51 -8.20 0.35
N GLN A 45 3.56 -8.06 1.16
CA GLN A 45 3.60 -7.05 2.22
C GLN A 45 3.43 -5.63 1.66
N ARG A 46 4.14 -5.28 0.58
CA ARG A 46 4.03 -3.97 -0.05
C ARG A 46 2.65 -3.72 -0.66
N SER A 47 2.02 -4.72 -1.27
CA SER A 47 0.68 -4.56 -1.84
C SER A 47 -0.38 -4.33 -0.77
N LEU A 48 -0.29 -5.05 0.35
CA LEU A 48 -1.20 -4.89 1.48
C LEU A 48 -1.02 -3.53 2.18
N GLU A 49 0.22 -3.05 2.33
CA GLU A 49 0.50 -1.72 2.88
C GLU A 49 -0.01 -0.61 1.97
N ALA A 50 0.17 -0.73 0.66
CA ALA A 50 -0.33 0.24 -0.31
C ALA A 50 -1.87 0.33 -0.26
N GLN A 51 -2.56 -0.80 -0.18
CA GLN A 51 -4.03 -0.84 -0.04
C GLN A 51 -4.49 -0.21 1.27
N ALA A 52 -3.82 -0.54 2.39
CA ALA A 52 -4.16 0.06 3.68
C ALA A 52 -3.98 1.58 3.66
N ASN A 53 -2.89 2.08 3.09
CA ASN A 53 -2.63 3.51 2.99
C ASN A 53 -3.64 4.21 2.08
N ALA A 54 -4.08 3.58 0.99
CA ALA A 54 -5.12 4.14 0.12
C ALA A 54 -6.46 4.26 0.84
N CYS A 55 -6.86 3.24 1.62
CA CYS A 55 -8.07 3.31 2.45
C CYS A 55 -7.93 4.36 3.56
N ASP A 56 -6.81 4.38 4.29
CA ASP A 56 -6.54 5.37 5.33
C ASP A 56 -6.57 6.80 4.77
N TRP A 57 -6.04 7.01 3.55
CA TRP A 57 -6.09 8.30 2.85
C TRP A 57 -7.51 8.70 2.47
N LEU A 58 -8.31 7.77 1.93
CA LEU A 58 -9.72 8.02 1.59
C LEU A 58 -10.57 8.35 2.83
N GLU A 59 -10.35 7.65 3.95
CA GLU A 59 -11.05 7.92 5.21
C GLU A 59 -10.68 9.29 5.81
N SER A 60 -9.50 9.83 5.48
CA SER A 60 -9.05 11.15 5.92
C SER A 60 -9.59 12.29 5.07
N LEU A 61 -10.25 12.02 3.93
CA LEU A 61 -10.89 13.05 3.12
C LEU A 61 -12.25 13.39 3.74
N GLU A 62 -12.39 14.63 4.22
CA GLU A 62 -13.69 15.18 4.63
C GLU A 62 -14.36 15.91 3.44
N GLY A 63 -15.66 15.69 3.25
CA GLY A 63 -16.49 16.46 2.29
C GLY A 63 -16.11 16.30 0.82
N ASP A 64 -16.34 17.36 0.04
CA ASP A 64 -16.17 17.39 -1.44
C ASP A 64 -14.70 17.44 -1.87
N ALA A 65 -13.74 17.29 -0.95
CA ALA A 65 -12.30 17.41 -1.19
C ALA A 65 -11.77 16.47 -2.29
N TRP A 66 -12.42 15.32 -2.49
CA TRP A 66 -12.14 14.43 -3.61
C TRP A 66 -12.51 15.06 -4.96
N ALA A 67 -13.64 15.76 -5.04
CA ALA A 67 -14.09 16.43 -6.26
C ALA A 67 -13.17 17.61 -6.62
N ASP A 68 -12.78 18.42 -5.63
CA ASP A 68 -11.83 19.53 -5.83
C ASP A 68 -10.46 19.03 -6.31
N ALA A 69 -9.94 17.95 -5.71
CA ALA A 69 -8.68 17.35 -6.14
C ALA A 69 -8.76 16.80 -7.58
N CYS A 70 -9.91 16.23 -7.98
CA CYS A 70 -10.15 15.81 -9.36
C CYS A 70 -10.19 16.99 -10.34
N GLU A 71 -10.84 18.10 -9.99
CA GLU A 71 -10.87 19.30 -10.83
C GLU A 71 -9.50 19.95 -10.99
N GLU A 72 -8.67 19.99 -9.95
CA GLU A 72 -7.30 20.50 -10.04
C GLU A 72 -6.44 19.66 -10.99
N ILE A 73 -6.50 18.33 -10.88
CA ILE A 73 -5.75 17.43 -11.76
C ILE A 73 -6.20 17.59 -13.21
N ALA A 74 -7.51 17.69 -13.45
CA ALA A 74 -8.06 17.90 -14.80
C ALA A 74 -7.62 19.25 -15.39
N THR A 75 -7.59 20.30 -14.57
CA THR A 75 -7.11 21.63 -14.96
C THR A 75 -5.62 21.61 -15.30
N ALA A 76 -4.81 20.94 -14.47
CA ALA A 76 -3.37 20.79 -14.68
C ALA A 76 -3.04 20.00 -15.97
N LEU A 77 -3.83 18.97 -16.29
CA LEU A 77 -3.68 18.22 -17.54
C LEU A 77 -4.04 19.07 -18.76
N LYS A 78 -5.16 19.81 -18.73
CA LYS A 78 -5.54 20.76 -19.79
C LYS A 78 -4.46 21.83 -20.02
N ALA A 79 -3.88 22.38 -18.95
CA ALA A 79 -2.81 23.36 -19.06
C ALA A 79 -1.54 22.79 -19.73
N LYS A 80 -1.23 21.51 -19.49
CA LYS A 80 -0.11 20.81 -20.16
C LYS A 80 -0.36 20.57 -21.65
N GLU A 81 -1.58 20.22 -22.03
CA GLU A 81 -1.96 20.04 -23.44
C GLU A 81 -1.84 21.35 -24.22
N VAL A 82 -2.28 22.48 -23.64
CA VAL A 82 -2.17 23.80 -24.25
C VAL A 82 -0.70 24.25 -24.40
N SER A 83 0.19 23.81 -23.51
CA SER A 83 1.63 24.16 -23.56
C SER A 83 2.45 23.29 -24.53
N HIS A 84 1.91 22.18 -25.05
CA HIS A 84 2.59 21.29 -26.01
C HIS A 84 2.07 21.43 -27.46
N GLY A 85 1.18 22.40 -27.72
CA GLY A 85 0.65 22.73 -29.05
C GLY A 85 1.34 23.91 -29.70
#